data_AF-A0A1D7QAN0-F1
#
_entry.id   AF-A0A1D7QAN0-F1
#
_cell.length_a   1.000
_cell.length_b   1.000
_cell.length_c   1.000
_cell.angle_alpha   90.00
_cell.angle_beta   90.00
_cell.angle_gamma   90.00
#
_symmetry.space_group_name_H-M   'P 1'
#
loop_
_entity.id
_entity.type
_entity.pdbx_description
1 polymer ?
#
loop_
_entity_poly.entity_id
_entity_poly.type
_entity_poly.pdbx_seq_one_letter_code
_entity_poly.pdbx_strand_id
1 'polypeptide(L)'
;MDKYKINECMEKLTYSQHKLIKRLIPEIIKASINTFHNYRKLQLGDDKDIPYETVRILEVLFDLEVGGLANFKVKGKSCRELFKEHHIAMIQPSDAYM
;
A
#
# COMPACT_ATOMS: atom_id res chain seq x y z
N MET A 1 -2.07 -3.40 16.45
CA MET A 1 -1.04 -2.79 15.58
C MET A 1 -1.76 -2.41 14.31
N ASP A 2 -1.62 -1.16 13.89
CA ASP A 2 -2.31 -0.67 12.69
C ASP A 2 -1.77 -1.39 11.44
N LYS A 3 -2.66 -1.74 10.52
CA LYS A 3 -2.35 -2.40 9.24
C LYS A 3 -1.51 -1.49 8.34
N TYR A 4 -1.73 -0.18 8.44
CA TYR A 4 -1.03 0.87 7.70
C TYR A 4 -0.57 1.97 8.65
N LYS A 5 0.63 2.49 8.44
CA LYS A 5 1.25 3.51 9.30
C LYS A 5 0.79 4.95 9.03
N ILE A 6 -0.48 5.12 8.66
CA ILE A 6 -1.05 6.44 8.33
C ILE A 6 -1.01 7.36 9.56
N ASN A 7 -1.33 6.84 10.76
CA ASN A 7 -1.26 7.63 11.99
C ASN A 7 0.17 8.09 12.29
N GLU A 8 1.15 7.19 12.17
CA GLU A 8 2.57 7.53 12.36
C GLU A 8 3.06 8.60 11.38
N CYS A 9 2.56 8.59 10.14
CA CYS A 9 2.88 9.65 9.17
C CYS A 9 2.23 10.98 9.56
N MET A 10 0.99 10.94 10.07
CA MET A 10 0.25 12.12 10.50
C MET A 10 0.82 12.75 11.79
N GLU A 11 1.38 11.95 12.69
CA GLU A 11 2.01 12.40 13.94
C GLU A 11 3.29 13.23 13.72
N LYS A 12 3.96 13.03 12.57
CA LYS A 12 5.13 13.84 12.17
C LYS A 12 4.77 15.25 11.72
N LEU A 13 3.47 15.53 11.51
CA LEU A 13 2.99 16.82 11.04
C LEU A 13 2.68 17.77 12.19
N THR A 14 2.87 19.07 11.97
CA THR A 14 2.42 20.12 12.89
C THR A 14 0.88 20.21 12.93
N TYR A 15 0.33 20.87 13.95
CA TYR A 15 -1.12 21.03 14.12
C TYR A 15 -1.82 21.65 12.90
N SER A 16 -1.23 22.68 12.30
CA SER A 16 -1.76 23.36 11.11
C SER A 16 -1.74 22.45 9.89
N GLN A 17 -0.64 21.74 9.65
CA GLN A 17 -0.52 20.75 8.58
C GLN A 17 -1.52 19.61 8.76
N HIS A 18 -1.69 19.10 9.98
CA HIS A 18 -2.61 18.02 10.28
C HIS A 18 -4.07 18.42 9.97
N LYS A 19 -4.48 19.65 10.30
CA LYS A 19 -5.81 20.18 9.94
C LYS A 19 -6.00 20.26 8.42
N LEU A 20 -4.98 20.72 7.70
CA LEU A 20 -5.03 20.83 6.24
C LEU A 20 -5.11 19.44 5.56
N ILE A 21 -4.22 18.53 5.94
CA ILE A 21 -4.10 17.20 5.36
C ILE A 21 -5.35 16.34 5.61
N LYS A 22 -5.98 16.46 6.79
CA LYS A 22 -7.28 15.82 7.07
C LYS A 22 -8.39 16.23 6.11
N ARG A 23 -8.32 17.43 5.54
CA ARG A 23 -9.29 17.91 4.55
C ARG A 23 -8.89 17.48 3.14
N LEU A 24 -7.62 17.64 2.78
CA LEU A 24 -7.14 17.41 1.42
C LEU A 24 -7.05 15.93 1.05
N ILE A 25 -6.59 15.05 1.95
CA ILE A 25 -6.42 13.63 1.62
C ILE A 25 -7.72 12.99 1.14
N PRO A 26 -8.86 13.11 1.85
CA PRO A 26 -10.13 12.56 1.38
C PRO A 26 -10.52 13.01 -0.03
N GLU A 27 -10.29 14.29 -0.36
CA GLU A 27 -10.55 14.84 -1.70
C GLU A 27 -9.65 14.20 -2.77
N ILE A 28 -8.35 14.06 -2.48
CA ILE A 28 -7.36 13.50 -3.41
C ILE A 28 -7.64 12.01 -3.68
N ILE A 29 -7.93 11.23 -2.64
CA ILE A 29 -8.21 9.78 -2.78
C ILE A 29 -9.66 9.51 -3.17
N LYS A 30 -10.46 10.55 -3.46
CA LYS A 30 -11.89 10.48 -3.81
C LYS A 30 -12.70 9.64 -2.82
N ALA A 31 -12.42 9.78 -1.53
CA ALA A 31 -13.09 9.06 -0.45
C ALA A 31 -13.74 10.03 0.54
N SER A 32 -14.74 9.54 1.28
CA SER A 32 -15.32 10.33 2.38
C SER A 32 -14.30 10.50 3.52
N ILE A 33 -14.47 11.56 4.31
CA ILE A 33 -13.68 11.76 5.55
C ILE A 33 -13.80 10.54 6.48
N ASN A 34 -15.00 9.94 6.55
CA ASN A 34 -15.23 8.73 7.34
C ASN A 34 -14.44 7.53 6.81
N THR A 35 -14.39 7.37 5.50
CA THR A 35 -13.58 6.32 4.85
C THR A 35 -12.11 6.51 5.19
N PHE A 36 -11.58 7.73 5.08
CA PHE A 36 -10.20 8.02 5.47
C PHE A 36 -9.94 7.77 6.97
N HIS A 37 -10.89 8.12 7.84
CA HIS A 37 -10.79 7.79 9.27
C HIS A 37 -10.80 6.28 9.52
N ASN A 38 -11.56 5.50 8.75
CA ASN A 38 -11.57 4.04 8.87
C ASN A 38 -10.24 3.44 8.40
N TYR A 39 -9.67 3.93 7.30
CA TYR A 39 -8.35 3.51 6.81
C TYR A 39 -7.26 3.67 7.86
N ARG A 40 -7.29 4.78 8.61
CA ARG A 40 -6.38 5.05 9.72
C ARG A 40 -6.53 4.10 10.91
N LYS A 41 -7.64 3.37 11.03
CA LYS A 41 -7.95 2.52 12.17
C LYS A 41 -7.85 1.03 11.84
N LEU A 42 -7.65 0.67 10.57
CA LEU A 42 -7.54 -0.72 10.14
C LEU A 42 -6.44 -1.43 10.94
N GLN A 43 -6.80 -2.57 11.53
CA GLN A 43 -5.88 -3.38 12.30
C GLN A 43 -5.27 -4.48 11.44
N LEU A 44 -4.04 -4.86 11.77
CA LEU A 44 -3.40 -6.00 11.14
C LEU A 44 -4.25 -7.27 11.38
N GLY A 45 -4.75 -7.88 10.30
CA GLY A 45 -5.65 -9.04 10.37
C GLY A 45 -7.11 -8.74 10.05
N ASP A 46 -7.51 -7.47 9.91
CA ASP A 46 -8.83 -7.12 9.39
C ASP A 46 -8.99 -7.63 7.94
N ASP A 47 -10.21 -8.12 7.67
CA ASP A 47 -10.69 -8.54 6.35
C ASP A 47 -10.71 -7.37 5.35
N LYS A 48 -11.00 -6.17 5.87
CA LYS A 48 -11.02 -4.94 5.11
C LYS A 48 -9.61 -4.49 4.72
N ASP A 49 -9.52 -3.89 3.55
CA ASP A 49 -8.27 -3.35 3.04
C ASP A 49 -8.45 -1.97 2.39
N ILE A 50 -7.35 -1.26 2.25
CA ILE A 50 -7.32 -0.02 1.48
C ILE A 50 -7.05 -0.41 0.02
N PRO A 51 -7.82 0.11 -0.96
CA PRO A 51 -7.52 -0.11 -2.37
C PRO A 51 -6.07 0.23 -2.70
N TYR A 52 -5.39 -0.61 -3.48
CA TYR A 52 -3.97 -0.43 -3.78
C TYR A 52 -3.64 0.95 -4.35
N GLU A 53 -4.46 1.46 -5.27
CA GLU A 53 -4.30 2.81 -5.82
C GLU A 53 -4.28 3.88 -4.71
N THR A 54 -5.21 3.81 -3.77
CA THR A 54 -5.26 4.69 -2.61
C THR A 54 -4.02 4.56 -1.73
N VAL A 55 -3.53 3.34 -1.50
CA VAL A 55 -2.27 3.12 -0.77
C VAL A 55 -1.11 3.81 -1.49
N ARG A 56 -0.99 3.66 -2.81
CA ARG A 56 0.07 4.28 -3.62
C ARG A 56 0.00 5.81 -3.60
N ILE A 57 -1.20 6.38 -3.67
CA ILE A 57 -1.39 7.83 -3.55
C ILE A 57 -0.92 8.31 -2.17
N LEU A 58 -1.31 7.62 -1.10
CA LEU A 58 -0.90 7.97 0.27
C LEU A 58 0.62 7.84 0.45
N GLU A 59 1.25 6.82 -0.13
CA GLU A 59 2.72 6.68 -0.13
C GLU A 59 3.41 7.87 -0.77
N VAL A 60 2.92 8.33 -1.94
CA VAL A 60 3.44 9.54 -2.60
C VAL A 60 3.22 10.79 -1.75
N LEU A 61 2.03 10.95 -1.15
CA LEU A 61 1.70 12.12 -0.33
C LEU A 61 2.55 12.22 0.96
N PHE A 62 2.97 11.08 1.50
CA PHE A 62 3.82 11.01 2.70
C PHE A 62 5.30 10.81 2.38
N ASP A 63 5.70 10.87 1.11
CA ASP A 63 7.08 10.67 0.66
C ASP A 63 7.68 9.32 1.12
N LEU A 64 6.91 8.24 0.90
CA LEU A 64 7.29 6.86 1.22
C LEU A 64 7.60 6.05 -0.04
N GLU A 65 8.52 5.10 0.10
CA GLU A 65 8.76 4.08 -0.93
C GLU A 65 7.55 3.16 -1.13
N VAL A 66 7.57 2.40 -2.24
CA VAL A 66 6.50 1.44 -2.58
C VAL A 66 6.38 0.34 -1.54
N GLY A 67 5.17 0.16 -1.00
CA GLY A 67 4.91 -0.75 0.10
C GLY A 67 5.37 -0.19 1.45
N GLY A 68 5.89 1.03 1.48
CA GLY A 68 6.33 1.71 2.68
C GLY A 68 5.19 2.00 3.64
N LEU A 69 3.95 2.22 3.19
CA LEU A 69 2.83 2.54 4.09
C LEU A 69 2.30 1.32 4.85
N ALA A 70 2.48 0.11 4.32
CA ALA A 70 2.02 -1.12 4.95
C ALA A 70 2.92 -1.50 6.14
N ASN A 71 2.29 -1.90 7.25
CA ASN A 71 3.00 -2.46 8.42
C ASN A 71 3.21 -3.98 8.32
N PHE A 72 2.87 -4.57 7.17
CA PHE A 72 3.04 -5.99 6.88
C PHE A 72 3.91 -6.18 5.65
N LYS A 73 4.60 -7.32 5.60
CA LYS A 73 5.36 -7.73 4.41
C LYS A 73 4.50 -8.66 3.58
N VAL A 74 4.26 -8.29 2.32
CA VAL A 74 3.73 -9.22 1.33
C VAL A 74 4.80 -10.28 1.09
N LYS A 75 4.49 -11.52 1.46
CA LYS A 75 5.35 -12.67 1.18
C LYS A 75 4.72 -13.45 0.04
N GLY A 76 5.47 -13.63 -1.04
CA GLY A 76 5.08 -14.44 -2.17
C GLY A 76 6.32 -14.98 -2.84
N LYS A 77 6.24 -16.23 -3.31
CA LYS A 77 7.26 -16.78 -4.20
C LYS A 77 7.08 -16.14 -5.57
N SER A 78 8.17 -15.76 -6.20
CA SER A 78 8.14 -15.35 -7.60
C SER A 78 7.69 -16.52 -8.48
N CYS A 79 7.10 -16.24 -9.65
CA CYS A 79 6.76 -17.29 -10.61
C CYS A 79 7.98 -18.17 -10.97
N ARG A 80 9.17 -17.58 -10.99
CA ARG A 80 10.44 -18.29 -11.22
C ARG A 80 10.73 -19.32 -10.12
N GLU A 81 10.52 -18.97 -8.86
CA GLU A 81 10.68 -19.91 -7.74
C GLU A 81 9.62 -21.00 -7.80
N LEU A 82 8.37 -20.66 -8.14
CA LEU A 82 7.30 -21.65 -8.33
C LEU A 82 7.63 -22.64 -9.46
N PHE A 83 8.14 -22.16 -10.61
CA PHE A 83 8.51 -23.04 -11.72
C PHE A 83 9.68 -23.97 -11.38
N LYS A 84 10.66 -23.48 -10.61
CA LYS A 84 11.75 -24.33 -10.09
C LYS A 84 11.22 -25.44 -9.17
N GLU A 85 10.27 -25.11 -8.29
CA GLU A 85 9.65 -26.08 -7.38
C GLU A 85 8.81 -27.13 -8.10
N HIS A 86 8.16 -26.76 -9.21
CA HIS A 86 7.34 -27.67 -10.01
C HIS A 86 8.10 -28.32 -11.19
N HIS A 87 9.42 -28.14 -11.27
CA HIS A 87 10.26 -28.66 -12.35
C HIS A 87 9.80 -28.27 -13.77
N ILE A 88 9.23 -27.07 -13.92
CA ILE A 88 8.76 -26.53 -15.19
C ILE A 88 9.85 -25.61 -15.77
N ALA A 89 10.23 -25.83 -17.03
CA ALA A 89 11.13 -24.93 -17.74
C ALA A 89 10.42 -23.60 -18.06
N MET A 90 11.04 -22.49 -17.72
CA MET A 90 10.54 -21.16 -18.06
C MET A 90 10.88 -20.86 -19.53
N ILE A 91 9.94 -21.10 -20.44
CA ILE A 91 10.13 -20.75 -21.86
C ILE A 91 9.88 -19.24 -22.00
N GLN A 92 10.94 -18.48 -22.30
CA GLN A 92 10.82 -17.07 -22.64
C GLN A 92 10.47 -16.97 -24.14
N PRO A 93 9.50 -16.12 -24.54
CA PRO A 93 9.11 -15.98 -25.95
C PRO A 93 10.21 -15.37 -26.85
N SER A 94 11.38 -15.00 -26.32
CA SER A 94 12.53 -14.53 -27.11
C SER A 94 13.27 -15.64 -27.87
N ASP A 95 13.06 -16.91 -27.52
CA ASP A 95 13.77 -18.04 -28.15
C ASP A 95 13.10 -18.54 -29.43
N ALA A 96 11.99 -17.90 -29.86
CA ALA A 96 11.24 -18.28 -31.07
C ALA A 96 11.68 -17.50 -32.34
N TYR A 97 12.66 -16.59 -32.23
CA TYR A 97 13.12 -15.75 -33.34
C TYR A 97 14.66 -15.61 -33.41
N MET A 98 15.41 -16.64 -33.03
CA MET A 98 16.83 -16.77 -33.42
C MET A 98 17.06 -18.03 -34.24
#